data_AF-A0A3D6E104-F1
#
_entry.id   AF-A0A3D6E104-F1
#
_cell.length_a   1.000
_cell.length_b   1.000
_cell.length_c   1.000
_cell.angle_alpha   90.00
_cell.angle_beta   90.00
_cell.angle_gamma   90.00
#
_symmetry.space_group_name_H-M   'P 1'
#
loop_
_entity.id
_entity.type
_entity.pdbx_description
1 polymer ?
#
loop_
_entity_poly.entity_id
_entity_poly.type
_entity_poly.pdbx_seq_one_letter_code
_entity_poly.pdbx_strand_id
1 'polypeptide(L)'
;MSPSSGSIRAPANLPTYRIQEVTMFKPISILSLSLLAANVSHAALVTDPDDARSWQGATVGTFAALYYGSNTLANRQLVVSNQLLDDGHFNPAGFAAAQFIKYNGVDLVANPGFGSYGTSLDQPNVNDANDGTYNYTFVGSGAAVGGSSVDQHWVQTDNTVGNSIWDLGFQATKAAVFNTIDHGPLPQEAIESTVYLSNDKINWTQAVTERVWLEGIYADTTVIWDGFAYAVGTGTSATFRYASVIWGGPGALLADGDNEINGIMGLEANFQPPSPGIPEPVSLALLGFGLAALAGSRRHRSS
;
A
#
# COMPACT_ATOMS: atom_id res chain seq x y z
N MET A 1 -31.37 0.04 59.63
CA MET A 1 -30.22 0.91 59.94
C MET A 1 -30.65 2.35 59.73
N SER A 2 -30.46 3.21 60.74
CA SER A 2 -30.91 4.61 60.81
C SER A 2 -30.43 5.49 59.65
N PRO A 3 -31.19 6.53 59.29
CA PRO A 3 -30.63 7.79 58.82
C PRO A 3 -30.68 8.83 59.96
N SER A 4 -29.52 9.30 60.42
CA SER A 4 -29.45 10.44 61.35
C SER A 4 -29.28 11.75 60.58
N SER A 5 -30.20 12.65 60.89
CA SER A 5 -30.29 14.06 60.53
C SER A 5 -29.11 14.91 61.00
N GLY A 6 -28.84 15.99 60.28
CA GLY A 6 -27.99 17.09 60.72
C GLY A 6 -28.30 18.32 59.89
N SER A 7 -28.77 19.38 60.55
CA SER A 7 -29.56 20.47 59.98
C SER A 7 -29.02 21.81 60.46
N ILE A 8 -29.11 22.83 59.58
CA ILE A 8 -29.46 24.24 59.87
C ILE A 8 -28.36 25.31 60.14
N ARG A 9 -28.48 26.36 59.29
CA ARG A 9 -28.36 27.84 59.47
C ARG A 9 -27.05 28.60 59.15
N ALA A 10 -27.20 29.48 58.14
CA ALA A 10 -26.51 30.76 57.91
C ALA A 10 -27.19 31.91 58.74
N PRO A 11 -26.98 33.24 58.52
CA PRO A 11 -25.96 34.02 57.78
C PRO A 11 -25.44 35.27 58.57
N ALA A 12 -24.54 36.11 57.98
CA ALA A 12 -24.70 37.59 57.80
C ALA A 12 -23.40 38.44 57.74
N ASN A 13 -23.35 39.30 56.70
CA ASN A 13 -22.91 40.71 56.63
C ASN A 13 -21.41 41.16 56.46
N LEU A 14 -21.21 41.72 55.24
CA LEU A 14 -20.33 42.77 54.64
C LEU A 14 -19.82 43.92 55.57
N PRO A 15 -18.72 44.69 55.26
CA PRO A 15 -18.66 45.65 54.13
C PRO A 15 -17.28 45.91 53.44
N THR A 16 -17.31 46.92 52.56
CA THR A 16 -16.60 47.28 51.32
C THR A 16 -15.29 48.12 51.42
N TYR A 17 -14.69 48.44 50.25
CA TYR A 17 -13.68 49.46 49.84
C TYR A 17 -12.22 48.94 49.62
N ARG A 18 -11.39 49.37 48.66
CA ARG A 18 -11.44 50.21 47.43
C ARG A 18 -10.04 50.13 46.75
N ILE A 19 -10.03 49.98 45.42
CA ILE A 19 -9.06 50.40 44.37
C ILE A 19 -7.54 50.46 44.68
N GLN A 20 -6.74 49.74 43.88
CA GLN A 20 -5.52 50.28 43.24
C GLN A 20 -5.20 49.52 41.94
N GLU A 21 -5.23 50.23 40.80
CA GLU A 21 -4.57 49.84 39.55
C GLU A 21 -3.06 50.00 39.71
N VAL A 22 -2.24 48.99 39.35
CA VAL A 22 -0.88 49.23 38.81
C VAL A 22 -0.46 48.07 37.88
N THR A 23 -0.03 48.45 36.67
CA THR A 23 0.93 47.82 35.75
C THR A 23 0.63 46.48 35.04
N MET A 24 0.48 46.64 33.73
CA MET A 24 0.83 45.74 32.64
C MET A 24 2.14 44.95 32.89
N PHE A 25 2.08 43.62 32.81
CA PHE A 25 3.20 42.77 32.39
C PHE A 25 2.64 41.60 31.58
N LYS A 26 2.97 41.58 30.28
CA LYS A 26 2.74 40.44 29.38
C LYS A 26 3.78 39.36 29.67
N PRO A 27 3.40 38.10 29.94
CA PRO A 27 4.28 36.98 29.67
C PRO A 27 4.11 36.54 28.20
N ILE A 28 5.13 36.86 27.40
CA ILE A 28 5.45 36.15 26.16
C ILE A 28 5.88 34.74 26.58
N SER A 29 5.09 33.73 26.24
CA SER A 29 5.50 32.33 26.39
C SER A 29 5.15 31.57 25.11
N ILE A 30 6.10 31.68 24.18
CA ILE A 30 6.67 30.61 23.34
C ILE A 30 5.66 29.54 22.87
N LEU A 31 5.26 29.66 21.59
CA LEU A 31 4.82 28.51 20.80
C LEU A 31 5.95 27.48 20.81
N SER A 32 5.79 26.41 21.57
CA SER A 32 6.56 25.18 21.37
C SER A 32 6.09 24.59 20.05
N LEU A 33 6.76 24.94 18.95
CA LEU A 33 6.64 24.24 17.69
C LEU A 33 7.28 22.86 17.90
N SER A 34 6.50 21.91 18.40
CA SER A 34 6.87 20.50 18.38
C SER A 34 6.92 20.08 16.92
N LEU A 35 8.11 20.21 16.32
CA LEU A 35 8.49 19.50 15.12
C LEU A 35 8.37 18.02 15.47
N LEU A 36 7.21 17.41 15.23
CA LEU A 36 7.15 15.96 15.04
C LEU A 36 7.99 15.71 13.78
N ALA A 37 9.28 15.46 13.97
CA ALA A 37 10.02 14.67 13.02
C ALA A 37 9.33 13.30 13.04
N ALA A 38 8.37 13.13 12.13
CA ALA A 38 7.97 11.80 11.70
C ALA A 38 9.25 11.19 11.14
N ASN A 39 9.92 10.37 11.95
CA ASN A 39 10.92 9.46 11.43
C ASN A 39 10.13 8.53 10.51
N VAL A 40 10.14 8.83 9.22
CA VAL A 40 9.80 7.83 8.21
C VAL A 40 10.88 6.78 8.40
N SER A 41 10.55 5.69 9.10
CA SER A 41 11.42 4.53 9.17
C SER A 41 11.57 4.07 7.74
N HIS A 42 12.74 4.34 7.16
CA HIS A 42 13.07 3.76 5.87
C HIS A 42 13.30 2.28 6.14
N ALA A 43 12.62 1.42 5.39
CA ALA A 43 12.77 -0.01 5.47
C ALA A 43 14.24 -0.39 5.18
N ALA A 44 14.76 -1.41 5.86
CA ALA A 44 16.16 -1.76 5.78
C ALA A 44 16.38 -2.85 4.72
N LEU A 45 17.23 -2.54 3.74
CA LEU A 45 17.63 -3.54 2.76
C LEU A 45 18.43 -4.65 3.45
N VAL A 46 18.16 -5.90 3.06
CA VAL A 46 18.99 -7.02 3.48
C VAL A 46 20.36 -6.88 2.83
N THR A 47 21.41 -6.80 3.65
CA THR A 47 22.80 -6.60 3.20
C THR A 47 23.70 -7.81 3.44
N ASP A 48 23.20 -8.85 4.12
CA ASP A 48 23.94 -10.05 4.46
C ASP A 48 23.50 -11.24 3.59
N PRO A 49 24.38 -11.82 2.75
CA PRO A 49 24.05 -13.04 1.99
C PRO A 49 23.87 -14.27 2.90
N ASP A 50 24.32 -14.22 4.15
CA ASP A 50 24.18 -15.29 5.15
C ASP A 50 23.13 -14.96 6.23
N ASP A 51 22.20 -14.01 5.96
CA ASP A 51 21.13 -13.66 6.90
C ASP A 51 20.36 -14.91 7.37
N ALA A 52 20.45 -15.16 8.68
CA ALA A 52 19.90 -16.34 9.34
C ALA A 52 18.44 -16.17 9.79
N ARG A 53 17.85 -14.98 9.59
CA ARG A 53 16.44 -14.75 9.93
C ARG A 53 15.52 -15.61 9.06
N SER A 54 14.36 -15.93 9.63
CA SER A 54 13.29 -16.64 8.95
C SER A 54 12.04 -15.77 8.90
N TRP A 55 11.63 -15.38 7.70
CA TRP A 55 10.43 -14.56 7.46
C TRP A 55 9.38 -15.44 6.85
N GLN A 56 8.36 -15.81 7.63
CA GLN A 56 7.32 -16.75 7.16
C GLN A 56 7.94 -18.03 6.55
N GLY A 57 9.00 -18.57 7.17
CA GLY A 57 9.71 -19.75 6.66
C GLY A 57 10.71 -19.49 5.51
N ALA A 58 10.77 -18.27 4.96
CA ALA A 58 11.78 -17.87 3.98
C ALA A 58 13.10 -17.43 4.65
N THR A 59 14.20 -17.56 3.93
CA THR A 59 15.53 -16.98 4.23
C THR A 59 16.07 -16.33 2.96
N VAL A 60 17.19 -15.59 3.04
CA VAL A 60 17.90 -15.12 1.83
C VAL A 60 18.25 -16.29 0.89
N GLY A 61 18.61 -17.43 1.48
CA GLY A 61 18.87 -18.67 0.74
C GLY A 61 17.64 -19.23 0.02
N THR A 62 16.45 -19.03 0.58
CA THR A 62 15.18 -19.42 -0.04
C THR A 62 14.96 -18.63 -1.33
N PHE A 63 15.07 -17.31 -1.28
CA PHE A 63 14.94 -16.45 -2.47
C PHE A 63 16.06 -16.65 -3.50
N ALA A 64 17.28 -16.95 -3.05
CA ALA A 64 18.37 -17.34 -3.95
C ALA A 64 18.04 -18.62 -4.73
N ALA A 65 17.43 -19.61 -4.08
CA ALA A 65 16.97 -20.82 -4.75
C ALA A 65 15.81 -20.54 -5.72
N LEU A 66 14.83 -19.74 -5.31
CA LEU A 66 13.64 -19.43 -6.10
C LEU A 66 13.96 -18.62 -7.37
N TYR A 67 14.71 -17.51 -7.24
CA TYR A 67 14.94 -16.58 -8.35
C TYR A 67 16.22 -16.88 -9.14
N TYR A 68 17.19 -17.60 -8.56
CA TYR A 68 18.46 -17.91 -9.22
C TYR A 68 18.77 -19.42 -9.30
N GLY A 69 17.78 -20.26 -8.98
CA GLY A 69 17.81 -21.71 -9.21
C GLY A 69 18.58 -22.55 -8.20
N SER A 70 19.32 -21.95 -7.26
CA SER A 70 19.97 -22.69 -6.15
C SER A 70 20.39 -21.79 -4.99
N ASN A 71 20.41 -22.34 -3.77
CA ASN A 71 20.96 -21.67 -2.59
C ASN A 71 22.49 -21.83 -2.55
N THR A 72 23.20 -20.91 -3.21
CA THR A 72 24.66 -20.79 -3.16
C THR A 72 25.06 -19.42 -2.63
N LEU A 73 26.29 -19.27 -2.12
CA LEU A 73 26.80 -17.96 -1.71
C LEU A 73 26.70 -16.92 -2.83
N ALA A 74 27.05 -17.30 -4.07
CA ALA A 74 26.98 -16.41 -5.24
C ALA A 74 25.55 -15.95 -5.51
N ASN A 75 24.56 -16.85 -5.46
CA ASN A 75 23.17 -16.47 -5.69
C ASN A 75 22.60 -15.62 -4.56
N ARG A 76 22.97 -15.88 -3.30
CA ARG A 76 22.59 -15.02 -2.16
C ARG A 76 23.21 -13.63 -2.27
N GLN A 77 24.44 -13.54 -2.78
CA GLN A 77 25.04 -12.24 -3.12
C GLN A 77 24.28 -11.52 -4.24
N LEU A 78 23.70 -12.22 -5.22
CA LEU A 78 22.83 -11.61 -6.23
C LEU A 78 21.54 -11.04 -5.62
N VAL A 79 20.91 -11.78 -4.69
CA VAL A 79 19.72 -11.29 -3.94
C VAL A 79 20.02 -9.94 -3.28
N VAL A 80 21.14 -9.85 -2.57
CA VAL A 80 21.58 -8.62 -1.89
C VAL A 80 22.00 -7.52 -2.88
N SER A 81 22.83 -7.87 -3.87
CA SER A 81 23.41 -6.89 -4.80
C SER A 81 22.35 -6.26 -5.71
N ASN A 82 21.33 -7.02 -6.08
CA ASN A 82 20.20 -6.54 -6.85
C ASN A 82 19.15 -5.83 -5.96
N GLN A 83 19.37 -5.76 -4.64
CA GLN A 83 18.42 -5.21 -3.68
C GLN A 83 17.02 -5.82 -3.82
N LEU A 84 17.01 -7.15 -4.03
CA LEU A 84 15.78 -7.89 -4.26
C LEU A 84 14.91 -7.94 -2.98
N LEU A 85 15.53 -7.96 -1.80
CA LEU A 85 14.81 -8.06 -0.52
C LEU A 85 14.98 -6.81 0.33
N ASP A 86 13.87 -6.38 0.90
CA ASP A 86 13.75 -5.36 1.94
C ASP A 86 13.14 -6.03 3.18
N ASP A 87 13.75 -5.90 4.35
CA ASP A 87 13.33 -6.63 5.55
C ASP A 87 12.27 -5.92 6.40
N GLY A 88 11.83 -4.73 5.98
CA GLY A 88 10.70 -4.03 6.60
C GLY A 88 9.39 -4.24 5.86
N HIS A 89 8.29 -3.78 6.48
CA HIS A 89 6.98 -3.69 5.86
C HIS A 89 6.93 -2.65 4.73
N PHE A 90 6.05 -2.89 3.76
CA PHE A 90 5.75 -1.90 2.73
C PHE A 90 5.02 -0.71 3.36
N ASN A 91 5.53 0.51 3.16
CA ASN A 91 4.87 1.72 3.65
C ASN A 91 3.87 2.25 2.59
N PRO A 92 2.55 2.15 2.80
CA PRO A 92 1.56 2.61 1.82
C PRO A 92 1.37 4.14 1.80
N ALA A 93 2.08 4.90 2.64
CA ALA A 93 1.93 6.35 2.70
C ALA A 93 2.25 7.02 1.35
N GLY A 94 1.31 7.82 0.85
CA GLY A 94 1.45 8.55 -0.42
C GLY A 94 1.07 7.73 -1.67
N PHE A 95 0.83 6.43 -1.52
CA PHE A 95 0.31 5.60 -2.60
C PHE A 95 -1.21 5.66 -2.69
N ALA A 96 -1.73 5.32 -3.86
CA ALA A 96 -3.15 5.04 -4.07
C ALA A 96 -3.30 3.59 -4.53
N ALA A 97 -4.25 2.87 -3.94
CA ALA A 97 -4.64 1.56 -4.42
C ALA A 97 -5.20 1.68 -5.86
N ALA A 98 -4.78 0.75 -6.70
CA ALA A 98 -5.26 0.62 -8.06
C ALA A 98 -6.75 0.24 -8.06
N GLN A 99 -7.51 0.73 -9.03
CA GLN A 99 -8.92 0.42 -9.16
C GLN A 99 -9.09 -0.93 -9.85
N PHE A 100 -9.82 -1.86 -9.24
CA PHE A 100 -10.11 -3.14 -9.88
C PHE A 100 -11.27 -2.99 -10.87
N ILE A 101 -10.95 -2.96 -12.16
CA ILE A 101 -11.90 -2.57 -13.21
C ILE A 101 -12.48 -3.75 -14.00
N LYS A 102 -11.87 -4.93 -13.88
CA LYS A 102 -12.35 -6.15 -14.57
C LYS A 102 -12.02 -7.37 -13.72
N TYR A 103 -12.99 -8.25 -13.49
CA TYR A 103 -12.84 -9.49 -12.73
C TYR A 103 -13.23 -10.68 -13.60
N ASN A 104 -12.29 -11.60 -13.82
CA ASN A 104 -12.48 -12.87 -14.53
C ASN A 104 -13.33 -12.73 -15.82
N GLY A 105 -12.99 -11.72 -16.63
CA GLY A 105 -13.63 -11.47 -17.92
C GLY A 105 -14.74 -10.42 -17.91
N VAL A 106 -15.24 -10.02 -16.73
CA VAL A 106 -16.38 -9.12 -16.58
C VAL A 106 -15.95 -7.71 -16.15
N ASP A 107 -16.46 -6.71 -16.85
CA ASP A 107 -16.25 -5.29 -16.51
C ASP A 107 -16.97 -4.94 -15.20
N LEU A 108 -16.20 -4.58 -14.18
CA LEU A 108 -16.71 -4.25 -12.83
C LEU A 108 -17.26 -2.83 -12.74
N VAL A 109 -16.82 -1.90 -13.61
CA VAL A 109 -17.37 -0.54 -13.65
C VAL A 109 -18.82 -0.59 -14.12
N ALA A 110 -19.11 -1.44 -15.11
CA ALA A 110 -20.46 -1.69 -15.57
C ALA A 110 -21.26 -2.62 -14.63
N ASN A 111 -20.59 -3.50 -13.88
CA ASN A 111 -21.22 -4.52 -13.03
C ASN A 111 -20.59 -4.57 -11.61
N PRO A 112 -20.76 -3.54 -10.78
CA PRO A 112 -20.02 -3.41 -9.52
C PRO A 112 -20.36 -4.48 -8.46
N GLY A 113 -21.50 -5.16 -8.59
CA GLY A 113 -21.88 -6.27 -7.72
C GLY A 113 -21.40 -7.65 -8.20
N PHE A 114 -20.73 -7.73 -9.35
CA PHE A 114 -20.28 -9.01 -9.91
C PHE A 114 -19.08 -9.58 -9.15
N GLY A 115 -18.92 -10.90 -9.25
CA GLY A 115 -17.79 -11.63 -8.70
C GLY A 115 -17.92 -11.91 -7.21
N SER A 116 -16.80 -12.17 -6.55
CA SER A 116 -16.73 -12.54 -5.15
C SER A 116 -15.46 -12.01 -4.51
N TYR A 117 -15.45 -11.91 -3.19
CA TYR A 117 -14.25 -11.61 -2.42
C TYR A 117 -14.20 -12.47 -1.16
N GLY A 118 -12.99 -12.77 -0.69
CA GLY A 118 -12.73 -13.37 0.60
C GLY A 118 -12.32 -12.35 1.65
N THR A 119 -12.25 -12.76 2.91
CA THR A 119 -11.85 -11.94 4.04
C THR A 119 -11.05 -12.80 5.01
N SER A 120 -9.79 -12.45 5.22
CA SER A 120 -8.95 -13.10 6.22
C SER A 120 -9.50 -12.83 7.64
N LEU A 121 -9.54 -13.82 8.51
CA LEU A 121 -10.09 -13.69 9.87
C LEU A 121 -9.03 -13.44 10.95
N ASP A 122 -7.78 -13.80 10.68
CA ASP A 122 -6.64 -13.36 11.48
C ASP A 122 -6.49 -11.84 11.27
N GLN A 123 -6.51 -11.01 12.30
CA GLN A 123 -6.58 -9.55 12.15
C GLN A 123 -5.55 -8.85 13.04
N PRO A 124 -4.86 -7.82 12.54
CA PRO A 124 -3.85 -7.11 13.31
C PRO A 124 -4.48 -6.46 14.54
N ASN A 125 -3.80 -6.54 15.67
CA ASN A 125 -4.27 -6.01 16.96
C ASN A 125 -5.61 -6.60 17.48
N VAL A 126 -6.05 -7.74 16.94
CA VAL A 126 -7.15 -8.54 17.50
C VAL A 126 -6.53 -9.68 18.30
N ASN A 127 -7.24 -10.13 19.34
CA ASN A 127 -6.86 -11.31 20.11
C ASN A 127 -8.06 -12.24 20.21
N ASP A 128 -8.14 -13.20 19.29
CA ASP A 128 -9.20 -14.20 19.25
C ASP A 128 -8.70 -15.58 18.77
N ALA A 129 -9.63 -16.46 18.40
CA ALA A 129 -9.30 -17.83 18.01
C ALA A 129 -8.70 -17.94 16.59
N ASN A 130 -8.66 -16.85 15.83
CA ASN A 130 -8.11 -16.79 14.48
C ASN A 130 -6.68 -16.25 14.45
N ASP A 131 -6.14 -15.72 15.55
CA ASP A 131 -4.76 -15.24 15.63
C ASP A 131 -3.78 -16.30 15.10
N GLY A 132 -3.01 -15.95 14.05
CA GLY A 132 -2.05 -16.86 13.43
C GLY A 132 -2.68 -18.07 12.73
N THR A 133 -3.88 -17.92 12.18
CA THR A 133 -4.56 -18.95 11.38
C THR A 133 -4.76 -18.49 9.94
N TYR A 134 -5.00 -19.46 9.04
CA TYR A 134 -5.43 -19.16 7.67
C TYR A 134 -6.96 -19.08 7.52
N ASN A 135 -7.70 -18.90 8.62
CA ASN A 135 -9.16 -18.89 8.54
C ASN A 135 -9.63 -17.69 7.72
N TYR A 136 -10.63 -17.92 6.86
CA TYR A 136 -11.25 -16.86 6.07
C TYR A 136 -12.77 -17.03 6.00
N THR A 137 -13.43 -15.97 5.55
CA THR A 137 -14.82 -16.01 5.11
C THR A 137 -14.92 -15.57 3.66
N PHE A 138 -16.04 -15.89 3.01
CA PHE A 138 -16.25 -15.64 1.59
C PHE A 138 -17.61 -14.99 1.35
N VAL A 139 -17.62 -13.98 0.47
CA VAL A 139 -18.81 -13.29 0.00
C VAL A 139 -18.94 -13.45 -1.50
N GLY A 140 -20.05 -14.05 -1.95
CA GLY A 140 -20.30 -14.37 -3.36
C GLY A 140 -20.73 -13.19 -4.25
N SER A 141 -20.54 -11.95 -3.82
CA SER A 141 -20.86 -10.74 -4.58
C SER A 141 -19.88 -9.60 -4.29
N GLY A 142 -19.55 -8.80 -5.31
CA GLY A 142 -18.81 -7.55 -5.15
C GLY A 142 -17.28 -7.68 -5.12
N ALA A 143 -16.68 -8.34 -6.12
CA ALA A 143 -15.22 -8.47 -6.23
C ALA A 143 -14.46 -7.13 -6.18
N ALA A 144 -15.09 -6.03 -6.62
CA ALA A 144 -14.49 -4.70 -6.53
C ALA A 144 -14.14 -4.29 -5.08
N VAL A 145 -14.87 -4.79 -4.07
CA VAL A 145 -14.59 -4.56 -2.65
C VAL A 145 -13.24 -5.17 -2.27
N GLY A 146 -13.01 -6.43 -2.65
CA GLY A 146 -11.82 -7.17 -2.28
C GLY A 146 -10.57 -6.84 -3.07
N GLY A 147 -10.70 -6.38 -4.32
CA GLY A 147 -9.53 -6.12 -5.18
C GLY A 147 -9.09 -4.66 -5.26
N SER A 148 -9.89 -3.70 -4.79
CA SER A 148 -9.61 -2.26 -4.98
C SER A 148 -9.01 -1.57 -3.75
N SER A 149 -8.76 -2.33 -2.69
CA SER A 149 -8.24 -1.83 -1.41
C SER A 149 -7.13 -2.75 -0.95
N VAL A 150 -6.04 -2.17 -0.46
CA VAL A 150 -4.96 -2.94 0.17
C VAL A 150 -5.35 -3.13 1.64
N ASP A 151 -6.15 -4.16 1.90
CA ASP A 151 -6.72 -4.51 3.20
C ASP A 151 -6.91 -6.04 3.32
N GLN A 152 -7.67 -6.53 4.31
CA GLN A 152 -7.90 -7.95 4.56
C GLN A 152 -8.83 -8.66 3.58
N HIS A 153 -9.46 -7.92 2.67
CA HIS A 153 -10.32 -8.49 1.64
C HIS A 153 -9.47 -8.85 0.43
N TRP A 154 -9.79 -9.96 -0.22
CA TRP A 154 -9.04 -10.45 -1.38
C TRP A 154 -9.95 -10.97 -2.46
N VAL A 155 -9.43 -11.10 -3.68
CA VAL A 155 -10.11 -11.71 -4.83
C VAL A 155 -9.27 -12.83 -5.43
N GLN A 156 -9.96 -13.85 -5.96
CA GLN A 156 -9.36 -14.92 -6.75
C GLN A 156 -9.43 -14.62 -8.24
N THR A 157 -8.28 -14.62 -8.90
CA THR A 157 -8.20 -14.41 -10.35
C THR A 157 -8.35 -15.73 -11.11
N ASP A 158 -8.53 -15.67 -12.43
CA ASP A 158 -8.43 -16.83 -13.31
C ASP A 158 -7.03 -16.90 -13.97
N ASN A 159 -6.80 -17.87 -14.84
CA ASN A 159 -5.51 -18.05 -15.53
C ASN A 159 -5.45 -17.36 -16.90
N THR A 160 -6.34 -16.40 -17.18
CA THR A 160 -6.42 -15.74 -18.49
C THR A 160 -5.96 -14.30 -18.41
N VAL A 161 -4.87 -13.99 -19.12
CA VAL A 161 -4.30 -12.63 -19.17
C VAL A 161 -5.34 -11.64 -19.70
N GLY A 162 -5.55 -10.55 -18.97
CA GLY A 162 -6.53 -9.52 -19.30
C GLY A 162 -7.96 -9.82 -18.85
N ASN A 163 -8.20 -10.89 -18.08
CA ASN A 163 -9.51 -11.14 -17.47
C ASN A 163 -9.67 -10.46 -16.12
N SER A 164 -8.61 -10.41 -15.31
CA SER A 164 -8.54 -9.63 -14.09
C SER A 164 -7.60 -8.45 -14.28
N ILE A 165 -8.12 -7.21 -14.22
CA ILE A 165 -7.40 -5.98 -14.57
C ILE A 165 -7.57 -4.92 -13.49
N TRP A 166 -6.44 -4.35 -13.08
CA TRP A 166 -6.34 -3.16 -12.25
C TRP A 166 -5.87 -1.95 -13.06
N ASP A 167 -6.49 -0.80 -12.82
CA ASP A 167 -6.01 0.51 -13.27
C ASP A 167 -5.12 1.13 -12.19
N LEU A 168 -3.83 1.30 -12.49
CA LEU A 168 -2.80 1.83 -11.57
C LEU A 168 -2.95 3.32 -11.26
N GLY A 169 -3.85 4.05 -11.91
CA GLY A 169 -4.14 5.45 -11.60
C GLY A 169 -3.16 6.46 -12.21
N PHE A 170 -1.99 6.02 -12.69
CA PHE A 170 -1.02 6.83 -13.45
C PHE A 170 -0.16 5.96 -14.37
N GLN A 171 0.77 6.59 -15.11
CA GLN A 171 1.80 5.88 -15.88
C GLN A 171 2.91 5.39 -14.94
N ALA A 172 2.69 4.23 -14.33
CA ALA A 172 3.63 3.63 -13.39
C ALA A 172 4.74 2.87 -14.12
N THR A 173 5.94 2.78 -13.53
CA THR A 173 7.01 1.92 -14.06
C THR A 173 7.03 0.54 -13.42
N LYS A 174 6.48 0.43 -12.21
CA LYS A 174 6.37 -0.82 -11.44
C LYS A 174 4.97 -0.91 -10.82
N ALA A 175 4.59 -2.11 -10.40
CA ALA A 175 3.39 -2.33 -9.60
C ALA A 175 3.75 -3.12 -8.34
N ALA A 176 3.34 -2.65 -7.16
CA ALA A 176 3.36 -3.44 -5.93
C ALA A 176 2.11 -4.32 -5.89
N VAL A 177 2.28 -5.60 -5.60
CA VAL A 177 1.23 -6.58 -5.41
C VAL A 177 1.18 -6.94 -3.93
N PHE A 178 -0.04 -6.98 -3.41
CA PHE A 178 -0.35 -7.41 -2.05
C PHE A 178 -1.26 -8.63 -2.16
N ASN A 179 -0.77 -9.75 -1.65
CA ASN A 179 -1.48 -11.00 -1.61
C ASN A 179 -1.82 -11.38 -0.17
N THR A 180 -2.83 -12.21 -0.06
CA THR A 180 -3.18 -12.93 1.15
C THR A 180 -2.60 -14.33 1.07
N ILE A 181 -2.28 -14.90 2.23
CA ILE A 181 -1.93 -16.31 2.37
C ILE A 181 -3.12 -17.01 3.03
N ASP A 182 -3.71 -18.02 2.38
CA ASP A 182 -4.81 -18.81 2.93
C ASP A 182 -4.45 -20.31 3.16
N HIS A 183 -3.25 -20.74 2.74
CA HIS A 183 -2.60 -21.95 3.24
C HIS A 183 -1.07 -21.92 3.08
N GLY A 184 -0.43 -23.08 3.22
CA GLY A 184 0.99 -23.25 2.92
C GLY A 184 1.19 -24.22 1.77
N PRO A 185 2.41 -24.30 1.21
CA PRO A 185 3.67 -24.00 1.89
C PRO A 185 4.18 -22.56 1.72
N LEU A 186 4.73 -22.02 2.80
CA LEU A 186 5.46 -20.76 2.76
C LEU A 186 6.95 -20.96 2.47
N PRO A 187 7.58 -20.07 1.70
CA PRO A 187 7.04 -18.82 1.14
C PRO A 187 6.37 -18.93 -0.24
N GLN A 188 6.21 -20.14 -0.78
CA GLN A 188 5.76 -20.30 -2.17
C GLN A 188 4.36 -19.73 -2.38
N GLU A 189 3.47 -19.89 -1.40
CA GLU A 189 2.14 -19.29 -1.38
C GLU A 189 2.17 -17.77 -1.56
N ALA A 190 3.13 -17.12 -0.90
CA ALA A 190 3.15 -15.66 -0.84
C ALA A 190 3.40 -15.00 -2.22
N ILE A 191 3.82 -15.76 -3.24
CA ILE A 191 4.03 -15.26 -4.60
C ILE A 191 3.59 -16.33 -5.61
N GLU A 192 2.30 -16.64 -5.66
CA GLU A 192 1.70 -17.65 -6.55
C GLU A 192 1.13 -17.08 -7.86
N SER A 193 1.38 -15.80 -8.13
CA SER A 193 0.76 -15.09 -9.25
C SER A 193 1.75 -14.62 -10.28
N THR A 194 1.32 -14.58 -11.54
CA THR A 194 2.05 -13.89 -12.61
C THR A 194 1.35 -12.57 -12.94
N VAL A 195 2.13 -11.50 -13.04
CA VAL A 195 1.63 -10.17 -13.40
C VAL A 195 2.03 -9.83 -14.84
N TYR A 196 1.08 -9.23 -15.56
CA TYR A 196 1.28 -8.67 -16.88
C TYR A 196 0.95 -7.18 -16.86
N LEU A 197 1.74 -6.36 -17.56
CA LEU A 197 1.60 -4.91 -17.61
C LEU A 197 1.20 -4.45 -19.02
N SER A 198 0.36 -3.42 -19.09
CA SER A 198 -0.16 -2.88 -20.37
C SER A 198 -0.49 -1.38 -20.29
N ASN A 199 -0.52 -0.72 -21.45
CA ASN A 199 -1.07 0.64 -21.62
C ASN A 199 -2.44 0.65 -22.32
N ASP A 200 -2.89 -0.47 -22.89
CA ASP A 200 -4.09 -0.53 -23.73
C ASP A 200 -5.05 -1.67 -23.38
N LYS A 201 -4.68 -2.54 -22.43
CA LYS A 201 -5.42 -3.73 -21.97
C LYS A 201 -5.49 -4.85 -23.03
N ILE A 202 -4.71 -4.74 -24.11
CA ILE A 202 -4.69 -5.67 -25.24
C ILE A 202 -3.30 -6.28 -25.38
N ASN A 203 -2.28 -5.42 -25.44
CA ASN A 203 -0.89 -5.81 -25.55
C ASN A 203 -0.30 -5.90 -24.14
N TRP A 204 -0.01 -7.12 -23.71
CA TRP A 204 0.45 -7.44 -22.37
C TRP A 204 1.92 -7.85 -22.39
N THR A 205 2.70 -7.29 -21.46
CA THR A 205 4.10 -7.67 -21.23
C THR A 205 4.20 -8.37 -19.89
N GLN A 206 4.76 -9.57 -19.86
CA GLN A 206 4.99 -10.28 -18.60
C GLN A 206 5.98 -9.48 -17.74
N ALA A 207 5.62 -9.28 -16.48
CA ALA A 207 6.49 -8.65 -15.51
C ALA A 207 7.40 -9.68 -14.82
N VAL A 208 8.48 -9.18 -14.23
CA VAL A 208 9.39 -9.92 -13.36
C VAL A 208 9.41 -9.26 -11.99
N THR A 209 9.63 -10.03 -10.95
CA THR A 209 9.84 -9.49 -9.59
C THR A 209 11.14 -8.71 -9.55
N GLU A 210 11.08 -7.49 -9.01
CA GLU A 210 12.23 -6.60 -8.86
C GLU A 210 12.52 -6.24 -7.40
N ARG A 211 11.52 -6.33 -6.52
CA ARG A 211 11.67 -6.18 -5.07
C ARG A 211 10.62 -6.97 -4.32
N VAL A 212 10.98 -7.48 -3.15
CA VAL A 212 10.10 -8.13 -2.18
C VAL A 212 10.35 -7.47 -0.83
N TRP A 213 9.28 -7.05 -0.17
CA TRP A 213 9.27 -6.68 1.24
C TRP A 213 8.89 -7.92 2.04
N LEU A 214 9.72 -8.27 3.02
CA LEU A 214 9.58 -9.49 3.80
C LEU A 214 8.49 -9.41 4.88
N GLU A 215 7.85 -8.25 4.99
CA GLU A 215 6.61 -8.01 5.73
C GLU A 215 5.63 -7.32 4.77
N GLY A 216 4.33 -7.61 4.94
CA GLY A 216 3.27 -7.09 4.10
C GLY A 216 2.89 -5.64 4.43
N ILE A 217 1.61 -5.39 4.67
CA ILE A 217 1.04 -4.05 4.87
C ILE A 217 1.11 -3.66 6.35
N TYR A 218 0.99 -4.64 7.23
CA TYR A 218 1.02 -4.48 8.67
C TYR A 218 2.41 -4.80 9.20
N ALA A 219 2.87 -3.97 10.14
CA ALA A 219 4.07 -4.26 10.93
C ALA A 219 3.82 -5.35 12.00
N ASP A 220 2.62 -5.95 12.03
CA ASP A 220 2.22 -6.95 13.00
C ASP A 220 2.58 -8.35 12.49
N THR A 221 3.76 -8.82 12.86
CA THR A 221 4.30 -10.11 12.41
C THR A 221 3.55 -11.33 12.94
N THR A 222 2.53 -11.16 13.80
CA THR A 222 1.67 -12.27 14.21
C THR A 222 0.56 -12.57 13.20
N VAL A 223 0.27 -11.63 12.30
CA VAL A 223 -0.69 -11.81 11.22
C VAL A 223 -0.03 -12.63 10.12
N ILE A 224 -0.51 -13.86 9.91
CA ILE A 224 0.13 -14.78 8.96
C ILE A 224 -0.34 -14.53 7.53
N TRP A 225 -1.60 -14.13 7.36
CA TRP A 225 -2.16 -13.90 6.02
C TRP A 225 -1.51 -12.71 5.31
N ASP A 226 -1.00 -11.74 6.07
CA ASP A 226 -0.30 -10.56 5.57
C ASP A 226 1.14 -10.96 5.23
N GLY A 227 1.29 -11.48 4.01
CA GLY A 227 2.49 -12.14 3.51
C GLY A 227 3.63 -11.19 3.15
N PHE A 228 4.21 -11.44 1.98
CA PHE A 228 5.17 -10.52 1.37
C PHE A 228 4.45 -9.56 0.43
N ALA A 229 4.78 -8.27 0.48
CA ALA A 229 4.48 -7.40 -0.64
C ALA A 229 5.61 -7.50 -1.67
N TYR A 230 5.31 -7.46 -2.97
CA TYR A 230 6.35 -7.50 -4.00
C TYR A 230 6.08 -6.55 -5.14
N ALA A 231 7.14 -5.88 -5.61
CA ALA A 231 7.11 -5.01 -6.77
C ALA A 231 7.56 -5.79 -8.01
N VAL A 232 6.78 -5.62 -9.08
CA VAL A 232 7.06 -6.16 -10.40
C VAL A 232 7.29 -5.05 -11.42
N GLY A 233 8.11 -5.32 -12.41
CA GLY A 233 8.38 -4.44 -13.54
C GLY A 233 8.81 -5.23 -14.77
N THR A 234 9.22 -4.54 -15.83
CA THR A 234 9.72 -5.20 -17.05
C THR A 234 11.24 -5.30 -17.13
N GLY A 235 11.96 -4.94 -16.07
CA GLY A 235 13.42 -4.75 -16.12
C GLY A 235 13.86 -3.57 -16.99
N THR A 236 12.91 -2.75 -17.47
CA THR A 236 13.17 -1.54 -18.28
C THR A 236 12.56 -0.31 -17.59
N SER A 237 12.73 0.86 -18.23
CA SER A 237 12.08 2.12 -17.82
C SER A 237 10.71 2.35 -18.48
N ALA A 238 10.13 1.32 -19.11
CA ALA A 238 8.80 1.45 -19.71
C ALA A 238 7.73 1.74 -18.65
N THR A 239 6.74 2.55 -19.03
CA THR A 239 5.60 2.89 -18.17
C THR A 239 4.35 2.13 -18.61
N PHE A 240 3.44 1.88 -17.66
CA PHE A 240 2.22 1.11 -17.84
C PHE A 240 1.08 1.75 -17.06
N ARG A 241 -0.15 1.59 -17.56
CA ARG A 241 -1.37 2.07 -16.91
C ARG A 241 -2.12 0.95 -16.19
N TYR A 242 -2.01 -0.27 -16.68
CA TYR A 242 -2.82 -1.39 -16.26
C TYR A 242 -1.94 -2.57 -15.85
N ALA A 243 -2.38 -3.28 -14.83
CA ALA A 243 -1.86 -4.58 -14.44
C ALA A 243 -2.95 -5.64 -14.63
N SER A 244 -2.57 -6.81 -15.12
CA SER A 244 -3.39 -8.01 -15.10
C SER A 244 -2.68 -9.08 -14.30
N VAL A 245 -3.41 -9.72 -13.39
CA VAL A 245 -2.90 -10.78 -12.54
C VAL A 245 -3.63 -12.06 -12.89
N ILE A 246 -2.86 -13.13 -12.99
CA ILE A 246 -3.37 -14.50 -13.13
C ILE A 246 -2.78 -15.36 -12.02
N TRP A 247 -3.51 -16.40 -11.59
CA TRP A 247 -2.93 -17.43 -10.75
C TRP A 247 -1.91 -18.27 -11.54
N GLY A 248 -0.85 -18.70 -10.86
CA GLY A 248 0.25 -19.44 -11.44
C GLY A 248 0.93 -18.70 -12.59
N GLY A 249 1.39 -19.46 -13.59
CA GLY A 249 2.08 -18.94 -14.77
C GLY A 249 3.58 -18.67 -14.57
N PRO A 250 4.29 -18.16 -15.60
CA PRO A 250 5.72 -17.94 -15.51
C PRO A 250 6.07 -16.80 -14.54
N GLY A 251 6.82 -17.11 -13.50
CA GLY A 251 7.24 -16.13 -12.47
C GLY A 251 6.51 -16.31 -11.14
N ALA A 252 5.40 -17.04 -11.13
CA ALA A 252 4.82 -17.57 -9.90
C ALA A 252 5.74 -18.64 -9.29
N LEU A 253 5.83 -18.67 -7.96
CA LEU A 253 6.62 -19.63 -7.18
C LEU A 253 5.84 -20.92 -6.90
N LEU A 254 4.50 -20.81 -6.90
CA LEU A 254 3.55 -21.92 -6.84
C LEU A 254 2.49 -21.74 -7.93
N ALA A 255 1.92 -22.86 -8.39
CA ALA A 255 0.86 -22.86 -9.39
C ALA A 255 -0.03 -24.10 -9.15
N ASP A 256 -0.89 -24.00 -8.15
CA ASP A 256 -1.75 -25.07 -7.63
C ASP A 256 -3.24 -24.87 -7.95
N GLY A 257 -3.67 -23.66 -8.29
CA GLY A 257 -4.97 -23.43 -8.94
C GLY A 257 -5.74 -22.20 -8.50
N ASP A 258 -5.24 -21.48 -7.50
CA ASP A 258 -5.82 -20.29 -6.89
C ASP A 258 -4.77 -19.19 -6.67
N ASN A 259 -5.28 -18.04 -6.26
CA ASN A 259 -4.50 -16.94 -5.72
C ASN A 259 -5.35 -15.93 -4.96
N GLU A 260 -4.81 -15.28 -3.94
CA GLU A 260 -5.57 -14.31 -3.15
C GLU A 260 -4.94 -12.93 -3.27
N ILE A 261 -5.52 -12.06 -4.11
CA ILE A 261 -5.01 -10.69 -4.31
C ILE A 261 -5.83 -9.71 -3.49
N ASN A 262 -5.19 -9.05 -2.51
CA ASN A 262 -5.80 -7.93 -1.77
C ASN A 262 -5.84 -6.69 -2.64
N GLY A 263 -4.72 -6.35 -3.26
CA GLY A 263 -4.67 -5.16 -4.08
C GLY A 263 -3.35 -4.96 -4.78
N ILE A 264 -3.34 -3.89 -5.57
CA ILE A 264 -2.18 -3.48 -6.36
C ILE A 264 -1.99 -1.98 -6.17
N MET A 265 -0.74 -1.52 -6.16
CA MET A 265 -0.40 -0.09 -6.19
C MET A 265 0.57 0.20 -7.33
N GLY A 266 0.38 1.31 -8.03
CA GLY A 266 1.35 1.80 -9.01
C GLY A 266 2.54 2.47 -8.32
N LEU A 267 3.75 2.24 -8.83
CA LEU A 267 5.00 2.77 -8.26
C LEU A 267 5.85 3.47 -9.34
N GLU A 268 6.66 4.45 -8.91
CA GLU A 268 7.77 4.99 -9.72
C GLU A 268 9.00 4.05 -9.70
N ALA A 269 10.02 4.39 -10.50
CA ALA A 269 11.15 3.49 -10.79
C ALA A 269 12.04 3.21 -9.56
N ASN A 270 11.96 4.06 -8.55
CA ASN A 270 12.65 3.96 -7.26
C ASN A 270 11.77 3.34 -6.16
N PHE A 271 10.66 2.70 -6.53
CA PHE A 271 9.69 2.11 -5.60
C PHE A 271 9.03 3.14 -4.67
N GLN A 272 8.94 4.40 -5.09
CA GLN A 272 8.28 5.48 -4.36
C GLN A 272 6.88 5.76 -4.94
N PRO A 273 5.99 6.42 -4.16
CA PRO A 273 4.71 6.87 -4.70
C PRO A 273 4.91 7.87 -5.83
N PRO A 274 3.90 8.09 -6.69
CA PRO A 274 3.98 9.10 -7.74
C PRO A 274 4.34 10.44 -7.11
N SER A 275 5.40 11.07 -7.63
CA SER A 275 5.82 12.38 -7.19
C SER A 275 4.63 13.34 -7.35
N PRO A 276 4.20 14.08 -6.31
CA PRO A 276 3.10 15.02 -6.43
C PRO A 276 3.51 16.02 -7.51
N GLY A 277 2.85 15.94 -8.66
CA GLY A 277 3.33 16.57 -9.88
C GLY A 277 3.65 18.03 -9.62
N ILE A 278 4.94 18.38 -9.60
CA ILE A 278 5.32 19.77 -9.80
C ILE A 278 4.85 20.05 -11.23
N PRO A 279 3.91 20.98 -11.46
CA PRO A 279 3.50 21.29 -12.82
C PRO A 279 4.76 21.64 -13.60
N GLU A 280 5.04 20.88 -14.66
CA GLU A 280 6.19 21.13 -15.53
C GLU A 280 6.24 22.64 -15.85
N PRO A 281 7.38 23.34 -15.63
CA PRO A 281 7.47 24.80 -15.81
C PRO A 281 6.95 25.28 -17.17
N VAL A 282 7.03 24.39 -18.17
CA VAL A 282 6.58 24.61 -19.54
C VAL A 282 5.05 24.72 -19.63
N SER A 283 4.28 23.96 -18.85
CA SER A 283 2.82 24.00 -18.84
C SER A 283 2.27 25.29 -18.21
N LEU A 284 2.92 25.76 -17.14
CA LEU A 284 2.62 27.06 -16.53
C LEU A 284 3.07 28.22 -17.42
N ALA A 285 4.21 28.09 -18.09
CA ALA A 285 4.67 29.06 -19.07
C ALA A 285 3.70 29.14 -20.27
N LEU A 286 3.26 28.01 -20.83
CA LEU A 286 2.30 27.99 -21.94
C LEU A 286 0.95 28.56 -21.54
N LEU A 287 0.44 28.25 -20.36
CA LEU A 287 -0.80 28.83 -19.84
C LEU A 287 -0.64 30.34 -19.62
N GLY A 288 0.49 30.77 -19.05
CA GLY A 288 0.84 32.18 -18.88
C GLY A 288 0.95 32.95 -20.20
N PHE A 289 1.63 32.37 -21.20
CA PHE A 289 1.75 32.96 -22.55
C PHE A 289 0.41 32.97 -23.29
N GLY A 290 -0.40 31.92 -23.16
CA GLY A 290 -1.73 31.85 -23.74
C GLY A 290 -2.66 32.94 -23.19
N LEU A 291 -2.64 33.14 -21.86
CA LEU A 291 -3.40 34.21 -21.19
C LEU A 291 -2.89 35.61 -21.56
N ALA A 292 -1.57 35.81 -21.67
CA ALA A 292 -0.99 37.07 -22.10
C ALA A 292 -1.33 37.42 -23.56
N ALA A 293 -1.31 36.44 -24.47
CA ALA A 293 -1.70 36.60 -25.87
C ALA A 293 -3.20 36.92 -26.02
N LEU A 294 -4.06 36.30 -25.20
CA LEU A 294 -5.49 36.62 -25.13
C LEU A 294 -5.76 38.03 -24.59
N ALA A 295 -5.00 38.49 -23.60
CA ALA A 295 -5.09 39.86 -23.08
C ALA A 295 -4.59 40.91 -24.10
N GLY A 296 -3.51 40.60 -24.84
CA GLY A 296 -2.97 41.47 -25.90
C GLY A 296 -3.90 41.60 -27.10
N SER A 297 -4.52 40.50 -27.54
CA SER A 297 -5.45 40.50 -28.69
C SER A 297 -6.75 41.25 -28.43
N ARG A 298 -7.22 41.35 -27.17
CA ARG A 298 -8.36 42.20 -26.79
C ARG A 298 -8.07 43.70 -26.90
N ARG A 299 -6.83 44.13 -26.63
CA ARG A 299 -6.46 45.55 -26.72
C ARG A 299 -6.36 46.05 -28.16
N HIS A 300 -6.01 45.18 -29.12
CA HIS A 300 -5.88 45.57 -30.53
C HIS A 300 -7.20 45.66 -31.31
N ARG A 301 -8.34 45.26 -30.72
CA ARG A 301 -9.67 45.35 -31.35
C ARG A 301 -10.50 46.56 -30.91
N SER A 302 -9.91 47.47 -30.13
CA SER A 302 -10.59 48.66 -29.59
C SER A 302 -10.02 49.99 -30.11
N SER A 303 -9.36 49.95 -31.27
CA SER A 303 -8.93 51.13 -32.05
C SER A 303 -9.52 51.09 -33.44
#